data_AF-A0A1G8JKV0-F1
#
_entry.id   AF-A0A1G8JKV0-F1
#
_cell.length_a   1.000
_cell.length_b   1.000
_cell.length_c   1.000
_cell.angle_alpha   90.00
_cell.angle_beta   90.00
_cell.angle_gamma   90.00
#
_symmetry.space_group_name_H-M   'P 1'
#
loop_
_entity.id
_entity.type
_entity.pdbx_description
1 polymer ?
#
loop_
_entity_poly.entity_id
_entity_poly.type
_entity_poly.pdbx_seq_one_letter_code
_entity_poly.pdbx_strand_id
1 'polypeptide(L)' 'MNDLKCVFRNFSLSIPTFDHLKHFQREYERQHNVKLSNSQVLAIMLRQHQELIAGSKCDD' A
#
# COMPACT_ATOMS: atom_id res chain seq x y z
N MET A 1 -10.11 19.59 -2.30
CA MET A 1 -9.24 18.75 -1.46
C MET A 1 -10.10 17.64 -0.89
N ASN A 2 -10.18 16.50 -1.59
CA ASN A 2 -10.91 15.33 -1.10
C ASN A 2 -9.94 14.54 -0.23
N ASP A 3 -9.93 14.86 1.06
CA ASP A 3 -9.33 14.03 2.10
C ASP A 3 -10.12 12.72 2.15
N LEU A 4 -9.76 11.78 1.27
CA LEU A 4 -10.18 10.38 1.34
C LEU A 4 -9.56 9.82 2.61
N LYS A 5 -10.24 10.08 3.73
CA LYS A 5 -10.03 9.45 5.03
C LYS A 5 -10.16 7.95 4.78
N CYS A 6 -9.05 7.29 4.49
CA CYS A 6 -9.01 5.85 4.32
C CYS A 6 -9.34 5.25 5.69
N VAL A 7 -10.62 4.94 5.90
CA VAL A 7 -11.08 4.26 7.09
C VAL A 7 -10.63 2.80 6.96
N PHE A 8 -9.44 2.51 7.46
CA PHE A 8 -9.00 1.14 7.62
C PHE A 8 -9.81 0.54 8.78
N ARG A 9 -10.89 -0.18 8.46
CA ARG A 9 -11.54 -1.06 9.43
C ARG A 9 -10.49 -2.04 9.94
N ASN A 10 -10.47 -2.38 11.22
CA ASN A 10 -9.57 -3.40 11.72
C ASN A 10 -9.87 -4.72 11.01
N PHE A 11 -8.93 -5.22 10.20
CA PHE A 11 -9.02 -6.51 9.52
C PHE A 11 -7.80 -7.34 9.88
N SER A 12 -8.03 -8.63 10.12
CA SER A 12 -6.96 -9.58 10.39
C SER A 12 -6.35 -10.02 9.06
N LEU A 13 -5.09 -9.63 8.83
CA LEU A 13 -4.30 -10.18 7.74
C LEU A 13 -3.81 -11.58 8.10
N SER A 14 -3.72 -12.44 7.10
CA SER A 14 -2.95 -13.67 7.26
C SER A 14 -1.48 -13.32 7.55
N ILE A 15 -0.80 -14.14 8.35
CA ILE A 15 0.62 -13.95 8.70
C ILE A 15 1.51 -13.69 7.48
N PRO A 16 1.41 -14.45 6.36
CA PRO A 16 2.26 -14.17 5.19
C PRO A 16 1.97 -12.82 4.54
N THR A 17 0.70 -12.38 4.50
CA THR A 17 0.36 -11.05 3.95
C THR A 17 0.86 -9.92 4.86
N PHE A 18 0.83 -10.11 6.19
CA PHE A 18 1.41 -9.16 7.12
C PHE A 18 2.93 -9.06 7.00
N ASP A 19 3.62 -10.19 6.82
CA ASP A 19 5.07 -10.21 6.64
C ASP A 19 5.48 -9.49 5.34
N HIS A 20 4.75 -9.73 4.25
CA HIS A 20 4.93 -9.00 2.99
C HIS A 20 4.73 -7.48 3.16
N LEU A 21 3.69 -7.07 3.89
CA LEU A 21 3.44 -5.65 4.17
C LEU A 21 4.60 -5.02 4.96
N LYS A 22 5.15 -5.75 5.94
CA LYS A 22 6.30 -5.30 6.73
C LYS A 22 7.60 -5.26 5.93
N HIS A 23 7.80 -6.20 5.01
CA HIS A 23 8.93 -6.16 4.09
C HIS A 23 8.87 -4.90 3.22
N PHE A 24 7.74 -4.68 2.55
CA PHE A 24 7.52 -3.49 1.72
C PHE A 24 7.67 -2.19 2.53
N GLN A 25 7.12 -2.14 3.75
CA GLN A 25 7.30 -0.99 4.64
C GLN A 25 8.77 -0.65 4.82
N ARG A 26 9.61 -1.62 5.22
CA ARG A 26 11.03 -1.38 5.47
C ARG A 26 11.77 -0.87 4.23
N GLU A 27 11.45 -1.42 3.07
CA GLU A 27 12.06 -0.97 1.81
C GLU A 27 11.66 0.47 1.48
N TYR A 28 10.37 0.79 1.63
CA TYR A 28 9.87 2.14 1.38
C TYR A 28 10.45 3.17 2.36
N GLU A 29 10.50 2.83 3.65
CA GLU A 29 11.11 3.68 4.68
C GLU A 29 12.61 3.89 4.43
N ARG A 30 13.32 2.86 3.93
CA ARG A 30 14.74 2.96 3.55
C ARG A 30 14.96 3.88 2.35
N GLN A 31 14.09 3.80 1.34
CA GLN A 31 14.21 4.59 0.10
C GLN A 31 13.80 6.05 0.29
N HIS A 32 12.72 6.30 1.04
CA HIS A 32 12.13 7.63 1.18
C HIS A 32 12.50 8.33 2.50
N ASN A 33 13.17 7.65 3.42
CA ASN A 33 13.55 8.16 4.76
C ASN A 33 12.35 8.67 5.59
N VAL A 34 11.16 8.16 5.31
CA VAL A 34 9.92 8.49 6.04
C VAL A 34 9.49 7.29 6.86
N LYS A 35 8.81 7.51 7.99
CA LYS A 35 8.16 6.43 8.74
C LYS A 35 6.69 6.35 8.35
N LEU A 36 6.22 5.14 8.04
CA LEU A 36 4.84 4.92 7.61
C LEU A 36 4.10 4.00 8.60
N SER A 37 2.81 4.26 8.79
CA SER A 37 1.92 3.33 9.49
C SER A 37 1.52 2.17 8.58
N ASN A 38 1.16 1.02 9.17
CA ASN A 38 0.69 -0.16 8.41
C ASN A 38 -0.44 0.20 7.43
N SER A 39 -1.36 1.06 7.87
CA SER A 39 -2.45 1.60 7.07
C SER A 39 -1.98 2.40 5.86
N GLN A 40 -1.01 3.30 6.04
CA GLN A 40 -0.43 4.07 4.92
C GLN A 40 0.32 3.17 3.95
N VAL A 41 1.08 2.21 4.46
CA VAL A 41 1.80 1.22 3.63
C VAL A 41 0.83 0.42 2.78
N LEU A 42 -0.26 -0.06 3.39
CA LEU A 42 -1.32 -0.76 2.67
C LEU A 42 -1.96 0.14 1.61
N ALA A 43 -2.22 1.40 1.92
CA ALA A 43 -2.79 2.35 0.96
C ALA A 43 -1.91 2.50 -0.29
N ILE A 44 -0.59 2.62 -0.09
CA ILE A 44 0.39 2.73 -1.16
C ILE A 44 0.43 1.44 -1.98
N MET A 45 0.52 0.29 -1.32
CA MET A 45 0.57 -1.00 -1.97
C MET A 45 -0.71 -1.27 -2.79
N LEU A 46 -1.89 -0.95 -2.25
CA LEU A 46 -3.17 -1.07 -2.95
C LEU A 46 -3.25 -0.12 -4.14
N ARG A 47 -2.78 1.12 -3.98
CA ARG A 47 -2.73 2.09 -5.08
C ARG A 47 -1.82 1.62 -6.20
N GLN A 48 -0.62 1.12 -5.89
CA GLN A 48 0.31 0.56 -6.87
C GLN A 48 -0.31 -0.63 -7.62
N HIS A 49 -1.02 -1.53 -6.91
CA HIS A 49 -1.73 -2.64 -7.55
C HIS A 49 -2.89 -2.15 -8.42
N GLN A 50 -3.64 -1.14 -7.98
CA GLN A 50 -4.70 -0.54 -8.79
C GLN A 50 -4.14 0.13 -10.04
N GLU A 51 -3.01 0.84 -9.95
CA GLU A 51 -2.33 1.46 -11.09
C GLU A 51 -1.78 0.40 -12.06
N LEU A 52 -1.26 -0.73 -11.56
CA LEU A 52 -0.87 -1.88 -12.39
C LEU A 52 -2.05 -2.54 -13.11
N ILE A 53 -3.19 -2.69 -12.43
CA ILE A 53 -4.40 -3.30 -13.00
C ILE A 53 -5.09 -2.32 -13.97
N ALA A 54 -5.12 -1.03 -13.64
CA ALA A 54 -5.69 0.02 -14.48
C ALA A 54 -4.80 0.37 -15.68
N GLY A 55 -3.48 0.23 -15.54
CA GLY A 55 -2.49 0.40 -16.61
C GLY A 55 -2.47 -0.73 -17.64
N SER A 56 -3.26 -1.79 -17.47
CA SER A 56 -3.45 -2.84 -18.48
C SER A 56 -4.54 -2.51 -19.52
N LYS A 57 -4.98 -1.24 -19.59
CA LYS A 57 -5.76 -0.71 -20.71
C LYS A 57 -5.02 0.48 -21.34
N CYS A 58 -4.74 0.31 -22.63
CA CYS A 58 -4.13 1.24 -23.58
C CYS A 58 -2.61 1.08 -23.78
N ASP A 59 -2.23 0.02 -24.48
CA ASP A 59 -1.33 0.19 -25.62
C ASP A 59 -2.20 0.13 -26.89
N ASP A 60 -1.98 1.12 -27.76
CA ASP A 60 -2.57 1.33 -29.10
C ASP A 60 -2.12 0.25 -30.09
#